data_AF-A0A0E0LDF7-F1
#
_entry.id   AF-A0A0E0LDF7-F1
#
_cell.length_a   1.000
_cell.length_b   1.000
_cell.length_c   1.000
_cell.angle_alpha   90.00
_cell.angle_beta   90.00
_cell.angle_gamma   90.00
#
_symmetry.space_group_name_H-M   'P 1'
#
loop_
_entity.id
_entity.type
_entity.pdbx_description
1 polymer ?
#
loop_
_entity_poly.entity_id
_entity_poly.type
_entity_poly.pdbx_seq_one_letter_code
_entity_poly.pdbx_strand_id
1 'polypeptide(L)'
;MRASSSSNDGVIATVSFFLLLLPLHLASIRHARAQQETDDEMEFSYRRGDHDGPERWGLIRRDWATCSFGRRQSPIHLSAAAVAGGGYHRRAGRLLLSYRPAAASLVNRGHDIMVRFDGDAGGVVVDGEAYTLRQMHWHSPSEHAVDGRRYDLELHMLHQSETRDGRYAVVAQLFDIGHRRDATLDMLEPYIRRVANKRKGHEVEIDDDVDPRWPVEGSGVYYRYTGSFTTPPCTEGITWTVRRVSRRQVELLREAVHDVSKSSECSATILVDFVMCELVWSGCTALQGARRNARPLQEANGRGVAVYYC
;
A
#
# COMPACT_ATOMS: atom_id res chain seq x y z
N MET A 1 94.61 -43.04 -13.40
CA MET A 1 94.05 -43.37 -14.73
C MET A 1 93.02 -42.30 -15.08
N ARG A 2 93.13 -41.71 -16.28
CA ARG A 2 92.36 -40.55 -16.77
C ARG A 2 90.85 -40.86 -16.84
N ALA A 3 90.02 -39.88 -16.50
CA ALA A 3 88.82 -39.56 -17.27
C ALA A 3 88.23 -38.19 -16.90
N SER A 4 87.72 -37.52 -17.94
CA SER A 4 86.67 -36.49 -17.96
C SER A 4 87.02 -35.02 -17.67
N SER A 5 86.91 -34.21 -18.73
CA SER A 5 86.41 -32.83 -18.65
C SER A 5 85.69 -32.47 -19.94
N SER A 6 84.43 -32.01 -19.79
CA SER A 6 83.62 -31.08 -20.61
C SER A 6 83.52 -31.28 -22.12
N SER A 7 82.40 -31.08 -22.78
CA SER A 7 81.35 -30.07 -22.59
C SER A 7 80.10 -30.53 -23.33
N ASN A 8 78.92 -30.16 -22.86
CA ASN A 8 77.73 -30.09 -23.70
C ASN A 8 76.91 -28.87 -23.26
N ASP A 9 76.72 -27.97 -24.22
CA ASP A 9 76.17 -26.65 -24.04
C ASP A 9 74.68 -26.70 -23.68
N GLY A 10 74.33 -25.92 -22.66
CA GLY A 10 72.97 -25.75 -22.17
C GLY A 10 72.17 -24.79 -23.07
N VAL A 11 71.07 -25.27 -23.61
CA VAL A 11 70.02 -24.43 -24.17
C VAL A 11 69.14 -23.95 -23.02
N ILE A 12 69.28 -22.67 -22.65
CA ILE A 12 68.44 -21.99 -21.67
C ILE A 12 67.10 -21.67 -22.35
N ALA A 13 66.06 -22.43 -22.02
CA ALA A 13 64.68 -22.10 -22.40
C ALA A 13 64.18 -20.96 -21.50
N THR A 14 64.01 -19.77 -22.08
CA THR A 14 63.39 -18.61 -21.43
C THR A 14 61.88 -18.84 -21.30
N VAL A 15 61.41 -19.17 -20.10
CA VAL A 15 59.99 -19.26 -19.78
C VAL A 15 59.46 -17.85 -19.51
N SER A 16 58.77 -17.26 -20.49
CA SER A 16 58.06 -15.98 -20.34
C SER A 16 56.87 -16.15 -19.40
N PHE A 17 56.98 -15.61 -18.19
CA PHE A 17 55.89 -15.56 -17.20
C PHE A 17 54.94 -14.41 -17.57
N PHE A 18 53.85 -14.70 -18.27
CA PHE A 18 52.75 -13.74 -18.45
C PHE A 18 51.99 -13.61 -17.12
N LEU A 19 52.30 -12.57 -16.35
CA LEU A 19 51.45 -12.10 -15.26
C LEU A 19 50.14 -11.57 -15.85
N LEU A 20 49.12 -12.42 -15.91
CA LEU A 20 47.74 -12.03 -16.16
C LEU A 20 47.28 -11.13 -15.01
N LEU A 21 47.40 -9.82 -15.21
CA LEU A 21 46.70 -8.81 -14.41
C LEU A 21 45.19 -9.00 -14.64
N LEU A 22 44.57 -9.83 -13.82
CA LEU A 22 43.11 -9.92 -13.72
C LEU A 22 42.60 -8.52 -13.37
N PRO A 23 41.77 -7.88 -14.22
CA PRO A 23 41.15 -6.63 -13.84
C PRO A 23 40.29 -6.93 -12.61
N LEU A 24 40.63 -6.29 -11.49
CA LEU A 24 39.73 -6.15 -10.34
C LEU A 24 38.49 -5.43 -10.87
N HIS A 25 37.52 -6.20 -11.34
CA HIS A 25 36.17 -5.72 -11.47
C HIS A 25 35.77 -5.28 -10.06
N LEU A 26 35.81 -3.96 -9.83
CA LEU A 26 34.95 -3.31 -8.86
C LEU A 26 33.54 -3.69 -9.27
N ALA A 27 33.08 -4.84 -8.77
CA ALA A 27 31.67 -5.15 -8.72
C ALA A 27 31.08 -3.98 -7.95
N SER A 28 30.44 -3.07 -8.69
CA SER A 28 29.58 -2.06 -8.10
C SER A 28 28.68 -2.84 -7.16
N ILE A 29 28.92 -2.70 -5.85
CA ILE A 29 28.00 -3.15 -4.84
C ILE A 29 26.79 -2.25 -5.08
N ARG A 30 25.88 -2.72 -5.95
CA ARG A 30 24.51 -2.22 -5.99
C ARG A 30 24.00 -2.48 -4.60
N HIS A 31 24.12 -1.47 -3.75
CA HIS A 31 23.45 -1.45 -2.47
C HIS A 31 22.01 -1.84 -2.77
N ALA A 32 21.50 -2.86 -2.08
CA ALA A 32 20.11 -3.25 -2.17
C ALA A 32 19.28 -2.05 -1.72
N ARG A 33 18.96 -1.16 -2.65
CA ARG A 33 18.00 -0.07 -2.47
C ARG A 33 16.72 -0.77 -2.04
N ALA A 34 16.22 -0.49 -0.84
CA ALA A 34 14.91 -1.00 -0.46
C ALA A 34 13.93 -0.54 -1.55
N GLN A 35 13.43 -1.52 -2.31
CA GLN A 35 12.66 -1.25 -3.51
C GLN A 35 11.32 -0.66 -3.07
N GLN A 36 10.96 0.46 -3.67
CA GLN A 36 9.63 1.05 -3.58
C GLN A 36 8.61 0.07 -4.20
N GLU A 37 7.32 0.29 -3.94
CA GLU A 37 6.24 -0.34 -4.71
C GLU A 37 6.49 -0.22 -6.21
N THR A 38 6.03 -1.20 -6.98
CA THR A 38 6.15 -1.15 -8.44
C THR A 38 5.33 -0.01 -9.03
N ASP A 39 5.94 0.74 -9.95
CA ASP A 39 5.25 1.81 -10.70
C ASP A 39 4.33 1.24 -11.79
N ASP A 40 4.52 -0.03 -12.14
CA ASP A 40 3.71 -0.78 -13.12
C ASP A 40 3.12 -2.03 -12.46
N GLU A 41 1.80 -2.07 -12.31
CA GLU A 41 1.13 -3.18 -11.63
C GLU A 41 0.63 -4.26 -12.58
N MET A 42 0.77 -4.12 -13.91
CA MET A 42 0.18 -5.07 -14.86
C MET A 42 0.83 -6.46 -14.90
N GLU A 43 2.01 -6.62 -14.32
CA GLU A 43 2.72 -7.91 -14.27
C GLU A 43 2.10 -8.90 -13.28
N PHE A 44 1.16 -8.46 -12.45
CA PHE A 44 0.48 -9.29 -11.47
C PHE A 44 -1.04 -9.08 -11.52
N SER A 45 -1.80 -9.92 -10.81
CA SER A 45 -3.26 -9.86 -10.74
C SER A 45 -3.72 -9.89 -9.29
N TYR A 46 -4.87 -9.28 -9.00
CA TYR A 46 -5.55 -9.40 -7.70
C TYR A 46 -6.56 -10.55 -7.65
N ARG A 47 -6.80 -11.26 -8.76
CA ARG A 47 -7.71 -12.40 -8.80
C ARG A 47 -7.05 -13.61 -8.16
N ARG A 48 -7.70 -14.13 -7.11
CA ARG A 48 -7.24 -15.35 -6.42
C ARG A 48 -7.26 -16.55 -7.34
N GLY A 49 -6.23 -17.38 -7.23
CA GLY A 49 -6.10 -18.61 -8.00
C GLY A 49 -5.55 -18.44 -9.41
N ASP A 50 -5.45 -17.21 -9.93
CA ASP A 50 -4.72 -16.94 -11.16
C ASP A 50 -3.23 -17.28 -10.98
N HIS A 51 -2.55 -17.62 -12.09
CA HIS A 51 -1.11 -17.93 -12.10
C HIS A 51 -0.23 -16.76 -11.61
N ASP A 52 -0.70 -15.54 -11.79
CA ASP A 52 -0.14 -14.24 -11.41
C ASP A 52 -0.94 -13.59 -10.24
N GLY A 53 -1.80 -14.37 -9.57
CA GLY A 53 -2.63 -13.91 -8.44
C GLY A 53 -1.84 -13.70 -7.14
N PRO A 54 -2.47 -13.12 -6.09
CA PRO A 54 -1.80 -12.71 -4.85
C PRO A 54 -1.05 -13.82 -4.11
N GLU A 55 -1.55 -15.06 -4.18
CA GLU A 55 -0.90 -16.22 -3.57
C GLU A 55 0.42 -16.60 -4.26
N ARG A 56 0.66 -16.08 -5.47
CA ARG A 56 1.78 -16.45 -6.36
C ARG A 56 2.67 -15.28 -6.75
N TRP A 57 2.41 -14.05 -6.30
CA TRP A 57 3.23 -12.88 -6.65
C TRP A 57 4.73 -13.09 -6.46
N GLY A 58 5.15 -13.72 -5.37
CA GLY A 58 6.58 -13.97 -5.12
C GLY A 58 7.23 -15.04 -6.02
N LEU A 59 6.44 -15.71 -6.86
CA LEU A 59 6.92 -16.65 -7.88
C LEU A 59 7.07 -16.01 -9.26
N ILE A 60 6.50 -14.82 -9.48
CA ILE A 60 6.53 -14.12 -10.78
C ILE A 60 7.95 -13.64 -11.06
N ARG A 61 8.60 -13.02 -10.06
CA ARG A 61 9.97 -12.51 -10.16
C ARG A 61 10.79 -12.78 -8.91
N ARG A 62 12.10 -12.92 -9.10
CA ARG A 62 13.04 -13.18 -8.00
C ARG A 62 13.07 -12.05 -6.97
N ASP A 63 12.97 -10.80 -7.41
CA ASP A 63 12.93 -9.63 -6.53
C ASP A 63 11.61 -9.49 -5.77
N TRP A 64 10.58 -10.28 -6.09
CA TRP A 64 9.29 -10.29 -5.40
C TRP A 64 9.15 -11.43 -4.39
N ALA A 65 10.19 -12.23 -4.18
CA ALA A 65 10.15 -13.40 -3.30
C ALA A 65 9.64 -13.09 -1.88
N THR A 66 9.84 -11.87 -1.38
CA THR A 66 9.33 -11.42 -0.08
C THR A 66 7.81 -11.50 0.02
N CYS A 67 7.07 -11.37 -1.09
CA CYS A 67 5.62 -11.56 -1.12
C CYS A 67 5.18 -12.97 -0.67
N SER A 68 6.03 -13.99 -0.86
CA SER A 68 5.72 -15.39 -0.52
C SER A 68 6.31 -15.83 0.81
N PHE A 69 7.52 -15.35 1.16
CA PHE A 69 8.26 -15.85 2.33
C PHE A 69 8.37 -14.83 3.48
N GLY A 70 7.95 -13.58 3.26
CA GLY A 70 7.93 -12.55 4.27
C GLY A 70 7.03 -12.93 5.46
N ARG A 71 7.46 -12.60 6.68
CA ARG A 71 6.73 -12.91 7.91
C ARG A 71 6.08 -11.70 8.56
N ARG A 72 6.37 -10.49 8.04
CA ARG A 72 5.79 -9.22 8.45
C ARG A 72 5.03 -8.57 7.30
N GLN A 73 4.30 -9.38 6.54
CA GLN A 73 3.50 -8.93 5.39
C GLN A 73 2.28 -8.10 5.81
N SER A 74 1.82 -7.23 4.92
CA SER A 74 0.59 -6.43 5.05
C SER A 74 -0.33 -6.71 3.86
N PRO A 75 -1.66 -6.49 3.97
CA PRO A 75 -2.39 -5.95 5.12
C PRO A 75 -2.62 -6.97 6.24
N ILE A 76 -3.01 -6.53 7.44
CA ILE A 76 -3.37 -7.41 8.57
C ILE A 76 -4.76 -7.09 9.13
N HIS A 77 -5.30 -8.05 9.89
CA HIS A 77 -6.46 -7.79 10.74
C HIS A 77 -6.03 -7.00 11.98
N LEU A 78 -6.75 -5.91 12.26
CA LEU A 78 -6.54 -5.03 13.40
C LEU A 78 -7.66 -5.26 14.40
N SER A 79 -7.32 -5.51 15.67
CA SER A 79 -8.31 -5.72 16.73
C SER A 79 -8.06 -4.78 17.89
N ALA A 80 -9.06 -3.97 18.25
CA ALA A 80 -8.96 -3.10 19.42
C ALA A 80 -8.84 -3.91 20.73
N ALA A 81 -9.58 -5.03 20.82
CA ALA A 81 -9.58 -5.90 22.00
C ALA A 81 -8.26 -6.66 22.18
N ALA A 82 -7.67 -7.18 21.10
CA ALA A 82 -6.38 -7.87 21.17
C ALA A 82 -5.26 -6.94 21.61
N VAL A 83 -5.28 -5.68 21.15
CA VAL A 83 -4.32 -4.66 21.59
C VAL A 83 -4.58 -4.23 23.04
N ALA A 84 -5.85 -4.19 23.46
CA ALA A 84 -6.21 -3.83 24.82
C ALA A 84 -5.78 -4.87 25.87
N GLY A 85 -5.83 -6.17 25.53
CA GLY A 85 -5.34 -7.25 26.39
C GLY A 85 -3.82 -7.39 26.43
N GLY A 86 -3.12 -6.89 25.41
CA GLY A 86 -1.65 -7.00 25.28
C GLY A 86 -0.84 -5.90 25.97
N GLY A 87 -1.46 -4.95 26.66
CA GLY A 87 -0.76 -3.90 27.42
C GLY A 87 -0.13 -2.77 26.58
N TYR A 88 -0.27 -2.78 25.25
CA TYR A 88 0.25 -1.74 24.35
C TYR A 88 -0.73 -0.57 24.18
N HIS A 89 -1.24 -0.03 25.29
CA HIS A 89 -1.90 1.27 25.30
C HIS A 89 -0.83 2.34 25.48
N ARG A 90 -0.43 2.96 24.38
CA ARG A 90 0.40 4.16 24.47
C ARG A 90 -0.53 5.37 24.44
N ARG A 91 -0.57 6.14 25.53
CA ARG A 91 -0.84 7.58 25.46
C ARG A 91 0.34 8.22 24.72
N ALA A 92 0.48 7.98 23.41
CA ALA A 92 1.43 8.76 22.62
C ALA A 92 0.72 9.95 22.02
N GLY A 93 1.50 11.01 21.82
CA GLY A 93 1.04 12.26 21.25
C GLY A 93 0.40 12.09 19.89
N ARG A 94 -0.36 13.11 19.51
CA ARG A 94 -1.03 13.26 18.21
C ARG A 94 -0.07 12.90 17.07
N LEU A 95 -0.56 12.19 16.06
CA LEU A 95 0.18 11.98 14.82
C LEU A 95 0.63 13.36 14.29
N LEU A 96 1.94 13.55 14.17
CA LEU A 96 2.53 14.82 13.75
C LEU A 96 2.51 14.89 12.23
N LEU A 97 1.39 15.38 11.71
CA LEU A 97 1.18 15.64 10.28
C LEU A 97 1.49 17.09 9.97
N SER A 98 2.26 17.33 8.91
CA SER A 98 2.60 18.66 8.42
C SER A 98 2.37 18.74 6.91
N TYR A 99 1.18 18.35 6.47
CA TYR A 99 0.80 18.39 5.05
C TYR A 99 0.43 19.80 4.59
N ARG A 100 0.64 20.07 3.30
CA ARG A 100 0.28 21.31 2.61
C ARG A 100 -0.13 21.00 1.17
N PRO A 101 -0.97 21.84 0.53
CA PRO A 101 -1.27 21.72 -0.89
C PRO A 101 0.01 21.72 -1.72
N ALA A 102 0.04 20.89 -2.76
CA ALA A 102 1.17 20.82 -3.67
C ALA A 102 0.76 20.32 -5.06
N ALA A 103 1.53 20.73 -6.07
CA ALA A 103 1.40 20.24 -7.44
C ALA A 103 1.57 18.71 -7.49
N ALA A 104 0.74 18.08 -8.30
CA ALA A 104 0.69 16.63 -8.40
C ALA A 104 0.18 16.16 -9.76
N SER A 105 0.45 14.89 -10.05
CA SER A 105 0.02 14.20 -11.26
C SER A 105 -0.79 12.96 -10.90
N LEU A 106 -1.86 12.69 -11.66
CA LEU A 106 -2.68 11.49 -11.50
C LEU A 106 -2.25 10.43 -12.52
N VAL A 107 -1.88 9.26 -12.02
CA VAL A 107 -1.29 8.15 -12.76
C VAL A 107 -2.18 6.93 -12.62
N ASN A 108 -2.51 6.29 -13.74
CA ASN A 108 -3.12 4.95 -13.74
C ASN A 108 -2.02 3.88 -13.87
N ARG A 109 -1.70 3.19 -12.76
CA ARG A 109 -0.66 2.14 -12.72
C ARG A 109 -1.16 0.76 -13.18
N GLY A 110 -2.41 0.67 -13.61
CA GLY A 110 -3.06 -0.55 -14.11
C GLY A 110 -4.03 -1.16 -13.11
N HIS A 111 -3.62 -1.33 -11.84
CA HIS A 111 -4.49 -1.84 -10.78
C HIS A 111 -4.92 -0.81 -9.74
N ASP A 112 -4.33 0.38 -9.76
CA ASP A 112 -4.79 1.49 -8.94
C ASP A 112 -4.68 2.83 -9.67
N ILE A 113 -5.25 3.84 -9.02
CA ILE A 113 -5.05 5.23 -9.36
C ILE A 113 -4.16 5.83 -8.27
N MET A 114 -3.09 6.47 -8.72
CA MET A 114 -2.06 7.03 -7.87
C MET A 114 -1.95 8.54 -8.14
N VAL A 115 -1.94 9.34 -7.09
CA VAL A 115 -1.55 10.74 -7.14
C VAL A 115 -0.09 10.82 -6.73
N ARG A 116 0.78 11.24 -7.65
CA ARG A 116 2.19 11.49 -7.40
C ARG A 116 2.37 12.97 -7.07
N PHE A 117 2.98 13.29 -5.93
CA PHE A 117 3.31 14.68 -5.62
C PHE A 117 4.63 15.06 -6.28
N ASP A 118 4.56 16.05 -7.16
CA ASP A 118 5.73 16.61 -7.84
C ASP A 118 6.27 17.84 -7.04
N GLY A 119 5.39 18.50 -6.26
CA GLY A 119 5.72 19.52 -5.28
C GLY A 119 5.92 19.00 -3.86
N ASP A 120 6.27 19.91 -2.94
CA ASP A 120 6.46 19.60 -1.52
C ASP A 120 5.13 19.57 -0.76
N ALA A 121 4.52 18.38 -0.70
CA ALA A 121 3.26 18.13 0.00
C ALA A 121 3.40 18.04 1.55
N GLY A 122 4.61 18.24 2.09
CA GLY A 122 4.90 18.03 3.49
C GLY A 122 5.03 16.55 3.86
N GLY A 123 4.63 16.18 5.08
CA GLY A 123 4.91 14.82 5.56
C GLY A 123 4.41 14.46 6.95
N VAL A 124 5.02 13.43 7.53
CA VAL A 124 4.73 12.90 8.85
C VAL A 124 6.01 12.68 9.65
N VAL A 125 5.97 12.94 10.96
CA VAL A 125 7.04 12.55 11.89
C VAL A 125 6.64 11.28 12.63
N VAL A 126 7.49 10.26 12.54
CA VAL A 126 7.30 8.96 13.20
C VAL A 126 8.52 8.66 14.06
N ASP A 127 8.31 8.51 15.36
CA ASP A 127 9.36 8.18 16.33
C ASP A 127 10.59 9.12 16.24
N GLY A 128 10.35 10.41 15.95
CA GLY A 128 11.38 11.46 15.82
C GLY A 128 12.04 11.55 14.44
N GLU A 129 11.67 10.68 13.49
CA GLU A 129 12.17 10.70 12.10
C GLU A 129 11.12 11.32 11.17
N ALA A 130 11.54 12.26 10.31
CA ALA A 130 10.68 12.91 9.33
C ALA A 130 10.58 12.10 8.03
N TYR A 131 9.36 11.98 7.51
CA TYR A 131 9.05 11.29 6.26
C TYR A 131 8.23 12.19 5.34
N THR A 132 8.77 12.51 4.17
CA THR A 132 8.10 13.31 3.13
C THR A 132 7.04 12.48 2.41
N LEU A 133 5.84 13.04 2.19
CA LEU A 133 4.78 12.43 1.39
C LEU A 133 5.20 12.37 -0.08
N ARG A 134 5.06 11.20 -0.70
CA ARG A 134 5.44 10.96 -2.11
C ARG A 134 4.24 10.69 -3.01
N GLN A 135 3.30 9.88 -2.52
CA GLN A 135 2.13 9.50 -3.30
C GLN A 135 0.92 9.16 -2.42
N MET A 136 -0.25 9.20 -3.04
CA MET A 136 -1.51 8.67 -2.54
C MET A 136 -2.08 7.67 -3.53
N HIS A 137 -2.59 6.54 -3.06
CA HIS A 137 -3.32 5.61 -3.93
C HIS A 137 -4.44 4.88 -3.17
N TRP A 138 -5.39 4.33 -3.91
CA TRP A 138 -6.63 3.79 -3.35
C TRP A 138 -6.83 2.31 -3.66
N HIS A 139 -7.31 1.58 -2.66
CA HIS A 139 -7.75 0.20 -2.75
C HIS A 139 -9.25 0.06 -2.47
N SER A 140 -9.95 -0.71 -3.30
CA SER A 140 -11.35 -1.08 -3.09
C SER A 140 -11.56 -2.60 -3.23
N PRO A 141 -12.11 -3.29 -2.22
CA PRO A 141 -12.43 -2.76 -0.87
C PRO A 141 -11.16 -2.40 -0.09
N SER A 142 -11.29 -1.98 1.18
CA SER A 142 -10.12 -1.81 2.05
C SER A 142 -9.29 -3.07 2.13
N GLU A 143 -7.98 -2.92 2.20
CA GLU A 143 -7.01 -4.00 2.37
C GLU A 143 -6.94 -4.45 3.83
N HIS A 144 -6.87 -3.49 4.76
CA HIS A 144 -6.99 -3.74 6.18
C HIS A 144 -8.42 -4.11 6.57
N ALA A 145 -8.53 -4.92 7.62
CA ALA A 145 -9.79 -5.17 8.30
C ALA A 145 -9.65 -4.75 9.77
N VAL A 146 -10.70 -4.17 10.34
CA VAL A 146 -10.74 -3.80 11.75
C VAL A 146 -11.89 -4.52 12.43
N ASP A 147 -11.61 -5.24 13.52
CA ASP A 147 -12.59 -6.00 14.30
C ASP A 147 -13.45 -6.94 13.42
N GLY A 148 -12.85 -7.47 12.36
CA GLY A 148 -13.46 -8.42 11.41
C GLY A 148 -14.14 -7.76 10.22
N ARG A 149 -14.22 -6.44 10.18
CA ARG A 149 -14.88 -5.67 9.12
C ARG A 149 -13.88 -5.07 8.14
N ARG A 150 -14.09 -5.32 6.84
CA ARG A 150 -13.49 -4.51 5.75
C ARG A 150 -14.36 -3.30 5.48
N TYR A 151 -13.72 -2.22 5.09
CA TYR A 151 -14.32 -0.95 4.69
C TYR A 151 -14.43 -0.90 3.16
N ASP A 152 -15.18 0.05 2.63
CA ASP A 152 -15.48 0.11 1.20
C ASP A 152 -14.30 0.62 0.36
N LEU A 153 -13.46 1.44 0.97
CA LEU A 153 -12.27 2.01 0.35
C LEU A 153 -11.16 2.22 1.40
N GLU A 154 -9.92 2.15 0.95
CA GLU A 154 -8.74 2.51 1.74
C GLU A 154 -7.80 3.36 0.91
N LEU A 155 -7.43 4.52 1.46
CA LEU A 155 -6.36 5.37 0.93
C LEU A 155 -5.05 4.98 1.61
N HIS A 156 -3.99 4.82 0.85
CA HIS A 156 -2.61 4.75 1.34
C HIS A 156 -1.86 6.02 0.95
N MET A 157 -1.28 6.68 1.95
CA MET A 157 -0.38 7.82 1.77
C MET A 157 1.04 7.34 2.04
N LEU A 158 1.86 7.19 1.00
CA LEU A 158 3.22 6.68 1.10
C LEU A 158 4.21 7.82 1.37
N HIS A 159 5.04 7.63 2.39
CA HIS A 159 6.08 8.56 2.78
C HIS A 159 7.45 7.90 2.76
N GLN A 160 8.47 8.69 2.45
CA GLN A 160 9.86 8.27 2.43
C GLN A 160 10.67 9.08 3.45
N SER A 161 11.56 8.42 4.18
CA SER A 161 12.44 9.08 5.15
C SER A 161 13.34 10.11 4.48
N GLU A 162 13.50 11.25 5.15
CA GLU A 162 14.43 12.31 4.72
C GLU A 162 15.89 12.01 5.08
N THR A 163 16.12 11.09 6.02
CA THR A 163 17.45 10.86 6.62
C THR A 163 18.00 9.46 6.37
N ARG A 164 17.15 8.50 5.98
CA ARG A 164 17.53 7.10 5.80
C ARG A 164 16.96 6.54 4.51
N ASP A 165 17.85 6.27 3.57
CA ASP A 165 17.48 5.67 2.29
C ASP A 165 16.74 4.34 2.48
N GLY A 166 15.67 4.15 1.71
CA GLY A 166 14.89 2.92 1.72
C GLY A 166 13.99 2.72 2.94
N ARG A 167 13.83 3.73 3.80
CA ARG A 167 12.87 3.70 4.91
C ARG A 167 11.57 4.38 4.50
N TYR A 168 10.46 3.69 4.70
CA TYR A 168 9.13 4.17 4.33
C TYR A 168 8.14 4.08 5.48
N ALA A 169 7.14 4.95 5.44
CA ALA A 169 5.99 4.93 6.31
C ALA A 169 4.72 5.11 5.49
N VAL A 170 3.65 4.40 5.85
CA VAL A 170 2.34 4.55 5.21
C VAL A 170 1.33 5.03 6.25
N VAL A 171 0.62 6.10 5.91
CA VAL A 171 -0.58 6.51 6.64
C VAL A 171 -1.78 6.06 5.81
N ALA A 172 -2.61 5.20 6.38
CA ALA A 172 -3.79 4.67 5.73
C ALA A 172 -5.06 5.25 6.32
N GLN A 173 -6.05 5.56 5.48
CA GLN A 173 -7.37 6.01 5.88
C GLN A 173 -8.43 5.06 5.36
N LEU A 174 -9.27 4.56 6.26
CA LEU A 174 -10.40 3.69 5.94
C LEU A 174 -11.67 4.52 5.72
N PHE A 175 -12.48 4.17 4.72
CA PHE A 175 -13.71 4.88 4.37
C PHE A 175 -14.91 3.92 4.29
N ASP A 176 -16.04 4.35 4.85
CA ASP A 176 -17.36 3.76 4.56
C ASP A 176 -18.03 4.59 3.45
N ILE A 177 -18.80 3.94 2.56
CA ILE A 177 -19.67 4.64 1.62
C ILE A 177 -20.72 5.42 2.42
N GLY A 178 -20.83 6.71 2.10
CA GLY A 178 -21.80 7.62 2.72
C GLY A 178 -22.37 8.60 1.72
N HIS A 179 -23.32 9.42 2.17
CA HIS A 179 -24.01 10.40 1.33
C HIS A 179 -23.18 11.66 1.01
N ARG A 180 -22.12 11.94 1.78
CA ARG A 180 -21.23 13.07 1.52
C ARG A 180 -20.12 12.67 0.56
N ARG A 181 -19.87 13.53 -0.43
CA ARG A 181 -18.72 13.41 -1.32
C ARG A 181 -17.43 13.68 -0.52
N ASP A 182 -16.42 12.84 -0.74
CA ASP A 182 -15.07 13.09 -0.26
C ASP A 182 -14.43 14.20 -1.09
N ALA A 183 -13.87 15.22 -0.44
CA ALA A 183 -13.38 16.42 -1.13
C ALA A 183 -12.21 16.12 -2.08
N THR A 184 -11.33 15.18 -1.70
CA THR A 184 -10.20 14.77 -2.54
C THR A 184 -10.70 14.02 -3.77
N LEU A 185 -11.55 13.01 -3.59
CA LEU A 185 -12.10 12.25 -4.72
C LEU A 185 -12.99 13.10 -5.65
N ASP A 186 -13.73 14.06 -5.10
CA ASP A 186 -14.55 14.99 -5.88
C ASP A 186 -13.67 15.88 -6.78
N MET A 187 -12.59 16.45 -6.23
CA MET A 187 -11.62 17.23 -7.01
C MET A 187 -10.91 16.36 -8.07
N LEU A 188 -10.57 15.11 -7.74
CA LEU A 188 -9.89 14.21 -8.66
C LEU A 188 -10.82 13.60 -9.73
N GLU A 189 -12.15 13.64 -9.54
CA GLU A 189 -13.15 13.02 -10.43
C GLU A 189 -12.91 13.31 -11.92
N PRO A 190 -12.74 14.57 -12.38
CA PRO A 190 -12.48 14.86 -13.79
C PRO A 190 -11.18 14.22 -14.30
N TYR A 191 -10.12 14.18 -13.50
CA TYR A 191 -8.83 13.58 -13.86
C TYR A 191 -8.92 12.04 -13.94
N ILE A 192 -9.59 11.43 -12.95
CA ILE A 192 -9.87 9.98 -12.93
C ILE A 192 -10.61 9.57 -14.20
N ARG A 193 -11.66 10.33 -14.60
CA ARG A 193 -12.41 10.06 -15.84
C ARG A 193 -11.54 10.13 -17.09
N ARG A 194 -10.54 11.02 -17.12
CA ARG A 194 -9.60 11.14 -18.24
C ARG A 194 -8.68 9.93 -18.36
N VAL A 195 -8.20 9.37 -17.24
CA VAL A 195 -7.29 8.22 -17.27
C VAL A 195 -7.99 6.86 -17.27
N ALA A 196 -9.27 6.78 -16.87
CA ALA A 196 -10.04 5.53 -16.78
C ALA A 196 -10.20 4.80 -18.12
N ASN A 197 -10.28 5.54 -19.22
CA ASN A 197 -10.56 5.01 -20.57
C ASN A 197 -9.33 5.03 -21.50
N LYS A 198 -8.15 5.35 -20.98
CA LYS A 198 -6.92 5.47 -21.76
C LYS A 198 -6.04 4.24 -21.57
N ARG A 199 -5.20 3.95 -22.57
CA ARG A 199 -4.15 2.92 -22.44
C ARG A 199 -3.16 3.32 -21.33
N LYS A 200 -2.59 2.31 -20.68
CA LYS A 200 -1.56 2.29 -19.61
C LYS A 200 -0.63 3.51 -19.55
N GLY A 201 -0.25 3.90 -18.33
CA GLY A 201 0.80 4.89 -18.11
C GLY A 201 0.38 6.30 -18.50
N HIS A 202 -0.93 6.49 -18.69
CA HIS A 202 -1.51 7.79 -18.89
C HIS A 202 -1.44 8.52 -17.56
N GLU A 203 -0.47 9.40 -17.50
CA GLU A 203 -0.35 10.41 -16.48
C GLU A 203 -1.10 11.66 -16.94
N VAL A 204 -1.71 12.36 -16.01
CA VAL A 204 -2.28 13.67 -16.26
C VAL A 204 -1.88 14.59 -15.12
N GLU A 205 -1.28 15.72 -15.45
CA GLU A 205 -1.03 16.78 -14.48
C GLU A 205 -2.38 17.28 -13.94
N ILE A 206 -2.41 17.54 -12.63
CA ILE A 206 -3.56 18.15 -11.98
C ILE A 206 -3.37 19.66 -12.04
N ASP A 207 -4.39 20.38 -12.52
CA ASP A 207 -4.28 21.81 -12.79
C ASP A 207 -4.18 22.64 -11.50
N ASP A 208 -4.82 22.16 -10.43
CA ASP A 208 -4.80 22.75 -9.09
C ASP A 208 -3.91 21.95 -8.12
N ASP A 209 -3.42 22.62 -7.07
CA ASP A 209 -2.71 21.94 -5.98
C ASP A 209 -3.63 20.93 -5.26
N VAL A 210 -3.10 19.73 -5.02
CA VAL A 210 -3.79 18.69 -4.25
C VAL A 210 -3.50 18.88 -2.77
N ASP A 211 -4.54 19.05 -1.95
CA ASP A 211 -4.40 19.17 -0.49
C ASP A 211 -4.45 17.79 0.21
N PRO A 212 -3.33 17.28 0.76
CA PRO A 212 -3.29 15.98 1.41
C PRO A 212 -3.94 15.99 2.81
N ARG A 213 -4.39 17.15 3.30
CA ARG A 213 -5.04 17.26 4.61
C ARG A 213 -6.49 16.78 4.58
N TRP A 214 -7.21 17.02 3.48
CA TRP A 214 -8.63 16.69 3.37
C TRP A 214 -8.99 15.23 3.73
N PRO A 215 -8.30 14.20 3.21
CA PRO A 215 -8.71 12.81 3.47
C PRO A 215 -8.38 12.37 4.90
N VAL A 216 -7.48 13.07 5.58
CA VAL A 216 -7.04 12.74 6.94
C VAL A 216 -7.47 13.77 7.98
N GLU A 217 -8.36 14.69 7.62
CA GLU A 217 -8.86 15.72 8.52
C GLU A 217 -9.71 15.10 9.64
N GLY A 218 -9.55 15.64 10.85
CA GLY A 218 -10.18 15.15 12.07
C GLY A 218 -9.37 14.08 12.81
N SER A 219 -9.42 14.14 14.14
CA SER A 219 -8.71 13.22 15.03
C SER A 219 -9.53 11.96 15.30
N GLY A 220 -8.88 10.81 15.18
CA GLY A 220 -9.48 9.51 15.44
C GLY A 220 -8.48 8.54 16.08
N VAL A 221 -8.98 7.34 16.37
CA VAL A 221 -8.17 6.21 16.80
C VAL A 221 -7.31 5.73 15.63
N TYR A 222 -6.04 5.46 15.87
CA TYR A 222 -5.17 4.85 14.87
C TYR A 222 -4.39 3.66 15.42
N TYR A 223 -4.09 2.71 14.54
CA TYR A 223 -3.26 1.55 14.80
C TYR A 223 -1.87 1.79 14.22
N ARG A 224 -0.82 1.35 14.92
CA ARG A 224 0.57 1.39 14.46
C ARG A 224 1.18 0.01 14.51
N TYR A 225 1.81 -0.41 13.43
CA TYR A 225 2.58 -1.65 13.38
C TYR A 225 3.68 -1.58 12.29
N THR A 226 4.63 -2.52 12.33
CA THR A 226 5.61 -2.70 11.25
C THR A 226 5.16 -3.80 10.31
N GLY A 227 5.12 -3.49 9.01
CA GLY A 227 4.56 -4.31 7.96
C GLY A 227 5.42 -4.34 6.70
N SER A 228 4.73 -4.49 5.56
CA SER A 228 5.30 -4.50 4.23
C SER A 228 4.51 -3.59 3.30
N PHE A 229 5.01 -3.38 2.08
CA PHE A 229 4.13 -2.97 0.98
C PHE A 229 3.08 -4.05 0.72
N THR A 230 1.91 -3.63 0.25
CA THR A 230 0.79 -4.52 -0.08
C THR A 230 0.75 -4.89 -1.56
N THR A 231 1.70 -4.38 -2.35
CA THR A 231 1.95 -4.79 -3.72
C THR A 231 3.40 -5.25 -3.87
N PRO A 232 3.73 -6.04 -4.91
CA PRO A 232 5.10 -6.44 -5.18
C PRO A 232 6.04 -5.22 -5.29
N PRO A 233 7.27 -5.29 -4.74
CA PRO A 233 7.97 -6.48 -4.24
C PRO A 233 7.64 -6.91 -2.79
N CYS A 234 6.61 -6.33 -2.17
CA CYS A 234 6.19 -6.62 -0.79
C CYS A 234 7.30 -6.43 0.26
N THR A 235 8.17 -5.45 0.03
CA THR A 235 9.29 -5.12 0.93
C THR A 235 8.80 -4.86 2.35
N GLU A 236 9.44 -5.50 3.33
CA GLU A 236 9.13 -5.38 4.76
C GLU A 236 9.86 -4.20 5.41
N GLY A 237 9.46 -3.85 6.64
CA GLY A 237 10.03 -2.74 7.39
C GLY A 237 9.27 -1.43 7.23
N ILE A 238 8.09 -1.47 6.62
CA ILE A 238 7.21 -0.32 6.43
C ILE A 238 6.50 0.00 7.74
N THR A 239 6.51 1.26 8.15
CA THR A 239 5.77 1.69 9.35
C THR A 239 4.35 2.09 8.98
N TRP A 240 3.36 1.31 9.40
CA TRP A 240 1.95 1.52 9.07
C TRP A 240 1.20 2.29 10.14
N THR A 241 0.46 3.31 9.74
CA THR A 241 -0.47 4.06 10.59
C THR A 241 -1.88 3.98 10.01
N VAL A 242 -2.72 3.10 10.54
CA VAL A 242 -4.06 2.87 9.98
C VAL A 242 -5.09 3.64 10.81
N ARG A 243 -5.75 4.62 10.20
CA ARG A 243 -6.73 5.52 10.83
C ARG A 243 -8.15 5.04 10.54
N ARG A 244 -9.01 5.13 11.56
CA ARG A 244 -10.46 4.98 11.41
C ARG A 244 -11.11 6.36 11.38
N VAL A 245 -12.19 6.50 10.61
CA VAL A 245 -13.15 7.59 10.85
C VAL A 245 -13.74 7.39 12.25
N SER A 246 -13.76 8.43 13.07
CA SER A 246 -14.27 8.29 14.44
C SER A 246 -15.77 7.98 14.42
N ARG A 247 -16.23 7.18 15.38
CA ARG A 247 -17.67 6.90 15.58
C ARG A 247 -18.47 8.20 15.71
N ARG A 248 -17.91 9.21 16.38
CA ARG A 248 -18.49 10.55 16.51
C ARG A 248 -18.58 11.31 15.19
N GLN A 249 -17.62 11.19 14.28
CA GLN A 249 -17.74 11.77 12.93
C GLN A 249 -18.83 11.06 12.12
N VAL A 250 -18.94 9.73 12.23
CA VAL A 250 -20.05 8.98 11.60
C VAL A 250 -21.40 9.35 12.22
N GLU A 251 -21.46 9.56 13.53
CA GLU A 251 -22.66 9.99 14.26
C GLU A 251 -23.03 11.45 13.93
N LEU A 252 -22.08 12.39 13.90
CA LEU A 252 -22.30 13.78 13.47
C LEU A 252 -22.79 13.86 12.02
N LEU A 253 -22.29 12.97 11.15
CA LEU A 253 -22.76 12.85 9.77
C LEU A 253 -24.18 12.26 9.68
N ARG A 254 -24.57 11.40 10.62
CA ARG A 254 -25.93 10.83 10.70
C ARG A 254 -26.92 11.79 11.36
N GLU A 255 -26.50 12.56 12.35
CA GLU A 255 -27.29 13.60 13.03
C GLU A 255 -27.50 14.84 12.15
N ALA A 256 -26.53 15.19 11.30
CA ALA A 256 -26.66 16.28 10.32
C ALA A 256 -27.60 15.93 9.14
N VAL A 257 -28.08 14.70 9.05
CA VAL A 257 -29.03 14.24 8.04
C VAL A 257 -30.39 14.05 8.72
N HIS A 258 -31.27 15.04 8.58
CA HIS A 258 -32.69 14.85 8.86
C HIS A 258 -33.28 13.99 7.75
N ASP A 259 -33.35 12.68 7.97
CA ASP A 259 -34.29 11.85 7.24
C ASP A 259 -35.61 11.82 8.03
N VAL A 260 -36.53 12.73 7.69
CA VAL A 260 -37.93 12.53 8.02
C VAL A 260 -38.46 11.48 7.05
N SER A 261 -38.16 10.22 7.33
CA SER A 261 -38.94 9.11 6.80
C SER A 261 -39.11 8.06 7.89
N LYS A 262 -40.38 7.73 8.11
CA LYS A 262 -40.87 6.93 9.22
C LYS A 262 -40.13 5.60 9.32
N SER A 263 -39.89 5.21 10.57
CA SER A 263 -39.74 3.82 10.96
C SER A 263 -40.81 2.95 10.28
N SER A 264 -40.37 1.99 9.48
CA SER A 264 -41.08 0.72 9.34
C SER A 264 -40.05 -0.39 9.34
N GLU A 265 -40.04 -1.10 10.46
CA GLU A 265 -39.46 -2.42 10.62
C GLU A 265 -39.85 -3.32 9.43
N CYS A 266 -38.87 -3.96 8.79
CA CYS A 266 -39.17 -5.20 8.06
C CYS A 266 -39.25 -6.33 9.09
N SER A 267 -40.42 -6.45 9.74
CA SER A 267 -40.85 -7.69 10.36
C SER A 267 -41.48 -8.56 9.27
N ALA A 268 -41.01 -9.80 9.15
CA ALA A 268 -41.56 -10.78 8.24
C ALA A 268 -42.96 -11.20 8.69
N THR A 269 -43.95 -11.15 7.79
CA THR A 269 -45.15 -11.97 7.92
C THR A 269 -45.65 -12.35 6.53
N ILE A 270 -45.68 -13.66 6.30
CA ILE A 270 -46.27 -14.32 5.14
C ILE A 270 -47.79 -14.28 5.31
N LEU A 271 -48.53 -13.74 4.33
CA LEU A 271 -49.90 -14.17 4.02
C LEU A 271 -50.15 -14.12 2.51
N VAL A 272 -50.36 -15.33 1.98
CA VAL A 272 -51.15 -15.75 0.80
C VAL A 272 -52.17 -14.71 0.26
N ASP A 273 -52.03 -14.30 -1.00
CA ASP A 273 -52.89 -14.75 -2.12
C ASP A 273 -52.63 -13.96 -3.44
N PHE A 274 -52.60 -14.73 -4.53
CA PHE A 274 -52.66 -14.40 -5.95
C PHE A 274 -52.87 -12.93 -6.39
N VAL A 275 -51.81 -12.27 -6.91
CA VAL A 275 -51.80 -11.58 -8.22
C VAL A 275 -50.36 -11.56 -8.75
N MET A 276 -50.19 -12.05 -9.98
CA MET A 276 -48.99 -11.98 -10.82
C MET A 276 -48.22 -10.65 -10.68
N CYS A 277 -47.04 -10.69 -10.06
CA CYS A 277 -46.00 -9.68 -10.24
C CYS A 277 -44.67 -10.42 -10.44
N GLU A 278 -44.49 -10.97 -11.63
CA GLU A 278 -43.15 -11.28 -12.15
C GLU A 278 -42.44 -9.95 -12.43
N LEU A 279 -41.94 -9.34 -11.37
CA LEU A 279 -40.86 -8.37 -11.42
C LEU A 279 -39.83 -8.87 -10.43
N VAL A 280 -39.06 -9.83 -10.92
CA VAL A 280 -37.78 -10.27 -10.41
C VAL A 280 -36.93 -9.02 -10.16
N TRP A 281 -36.96 -8.49 -8.93
CA TRP A 281 -35.94 -7.57 -8.43
C TRP A 281 -34.68 -8.37 -8.11
N SER A 282 -34.10 -8.96 -9.16
CA SER A 282 -32.67 -9.25 -9.23
C SER A 282 -31.97 -7.92 -9.50
N GLY A 283 -31.92 -7.08 -8.46
CA GLY A 283 -31.44 -5.71 -8.54
C GLY A 283 -30.52 -5.30 -7.40
N CYS A 284 -30.08 -6.23 -6.55
CA CYS A 284 -28.76 -6.12 -5.94
C CYS A 284 -27.76 -6.80 -6.90
N THR A 285 -27.59 -6.22 -8.08
CA THR A 285 -26.34 -6.38 -8.81
C THR A 285 -25.28 -5.75 -7.92
N ALA A 286 -24.66 -6.61 -7.12
CA ALA A 286 -23.35 -6.36 -6.57
C ALA A 286 -22.51 -5.69 -7.67
N LEU A 287 -21.67 -4.73 -7.27
CA LEU A 287 -20.52 -4.27 -8.04
C LEU A 287 -19.55 -5.45 -8.27
N GLN A 288 -20.01 -6.49 -8.97
CA GLN A 288 -19.30 -7.73 -9.31
C GLN A 288 -18.34 -7.50 -10.49
N GLY A 289 -18.33 -6.28 -11.06
CA GLY A 289 -17.40 -5.87 -12.11
C GLY A 289 -16.39 -4.78 -11.71
N ALA A 290 -16.48 -4.19 -10.51
CA ALA A 290 -15.41 -3.30 -10.05
C ALA A 290 -14.17 -4.17 -9.81
N ARG A 291 -13.09 -3.95 -10.57
CA ARG A 291 -11.83 -4.67 -10.42
C ARG A 291 -11.31 -4.43 -9.01
N ARG A 292 -11.49 -5.42 -8.13
CA ARG A 292 -11.00 -5.35 -6.76
C ARG A 292 -9.48 -5.40 -6.79
N ASN A 293 -8.85 -4.44 -6.14
CA ASN A 293 -7.39 -4.32 -6.07
C ASN A 293 -6.91 -4.44 -4.62
N ALA A 294 -7.58 -5.25 -3.81
CA ALA A 294 -7.24 -5.45 -2.40
C ALA A 294 -6.52 -6.79 -2.19
N ARG A 295 -5.29 -6.76 -1.69
CA ARG A 295 -4.55 -7.95 -1.28
C ARG A 295 -5.28 -8.66 -0.13
N PRO A 296 -5.30 -10.00 -0.12
CA PRO A 296 -5.76 -10.79 1.02
C PRO A 296 -5.06 -10.40 2.34
N LEU A 297 -5.76 -10.58 3.47
CA LEU A 297 -5.15 -10.40 4.79
C LEU A 297 -3.99 -11.38 4.98
N GLN A 298 -2.94 -10.90 5.62
CA GLN A 298 -1.74 -11.64 5.96
C GLN A 298 -1.73 -11.95 7.45
N GLU A 299 -1.03 -13.02 7.82
CA GLU A 299 -0.89 -13.41 9.22
C GLU A 299 -0.13 -12.36 10.04
N ALA A 300 -0.63 -12.04 11.23
CA ALA A 300 0.02 -11.09 12.12
C ALA A 300 1.36 -11.62 12.66
N ASN A 301 1.54 -12.95 12.73
CA ASN A 301 2.77 -13.63 13.16
C ASN A 301 3.32 -13.12 14.51
N GLY A 302 2.42 -12.82 15.45
CA GLY A 302 2.77 -12.35 16.79
C GLY A 302 3.41 -10.95 16.84
N ARG A 303 3.39 -10.17 15.74
CA ARG A 303 3.95 -8.82 15.74
C ARG A 303 3.12 -7.89 16.64
N GLY A 304 3.81 -6.98 17.32
CA GLY A 304 3.14 -5.95 18.13
C GLY A 304 2.35 -4.98 17.26
N VAL A 305 1.10 -4.73 17.65
CA VAL A 305 0.23 -3.68 17.12
C VAL A 305 -0.12 -2.77 18.28
N ALA A 306 0.09 -1.47 18.13
CA ALA A 306 -0.27 -0.48 19.12
C ALA A 306 -1.51 0.31 18.67
N VAL A 307 -2.34 0.74 19.62
CA VAL A 307 -3.52 1.58 19.37
C VAL A 307 -3.36 2.89 20.13
N TYR A 308 -3.72 3.97 19.46
CA TYR A 308 -3.60 5.32 19.96
C TYR A 308 -4.95 6.01 19.86
N TYR A 309 -5.29 6.75 20.91
CA TYR A 309 -6.51 7.56 21.01
C TYR A 309 -6.07 9.02 21.05
N CYS A 310 -6.53 9.81 20.07
CA CYS A 310 -6.30 11.26 20.00
C CYS A 310 -7.45 12.02 20.65
#